data_AF-A0A969R195-F1
#
_entry.id   AF-A0A969R195-F1
#
_cell.length_a   1.000
_cell.length_b   1.000
_cell.length_c   1.000
_cell.angle_alpha   90.00
_cell.angle_beta   90.00
_cell.angle_gamma   90.00
#
_symmetry.space_group_name_H-M   'P 1'
#
loop_
_entity.id
_entity.type
_entity.pdbx_description
1 polymer ?
#
loop_
_entity_poly.entity_id
_entity_poly.type
_entity_poly.pdbx_seq_one_letter_code
_entity_poly.pdbx_strand_id
1 'polypeptide(L)'
;MSAPPAKRRVVLLGSTGSIGTSTLKVARELPDEFEIIGLAASSSVEKLAAQVRETDVRHVAIYDASQEAVLRSLLPPEVRIYVGAAGLLEIAALAEADIVLVAIVGTAGLQPALAAIEAGKDLAIASKEILVMAGEIIAAAASKYGVKLLPVDSEHNAIFQCLDGRRDRDAEISRLILTASGGPFRTWSNREIAKVTLDQALKHPTWEMGPKITIDSATLFNKGLEMIEARWLFGIGMEHIDVVVHPQSIIHSMVEFTDGSVLAQMSRTDMCFPIQYALTWPRRVRGGLQPLDFPMLAKLEFEAPRTDDFPALDLARRAGHAGGTLPAVLNAANEVAVAAFRVGKVTFPGYLAMRGH
;
A
#
# COMPACT_ATOMS: atom_id res chain seq x y z
N MET A 1 -37.56 -9.16 -1.36
CA MET A 1 -36.12 -9.19 -1.70
C MET A 1 -35.67 -7.76 -1.83
N SER A 2 -34.75 -7.29 -0.99
CA SER A 2 -34.15 -5.96 -1.15
C SER A 2 -33.41 -5.91 -2.48
N ALA A 3 -33.44 -4.77 -3.18
CA ALA A 3 -32.63 -4.59 -4.38
C ALA A 3 -31.17 -4.94 -4.07
N PRO A 4 -30.43 -5.60 -4.98
CA PRO A 4 -29.00 -5.76 -4.82
C PRO A 4 -28.37 -4.37 -4.63
N PRO A 5 -27.39 -4.23 -3.72
CA PRO A 5 -26.73 -2.94 -3.52
C PRO A 5 -26.15 -2.44 -4.85
N ALA A 6 -26.18 -1.13 -5.06
CA ALA A 6 -25.60 -0.53 -6.26
C ALA A 6 -24.11 -0.89 -6.35
N LYS A 7 -23.68 -1.25 -7.57
CA LYS A 7 -22.30 -1.59 -7.90
C LYS A 7 -21.39 -0.41 -7.58
N ARG A 8 -20.33 -0.64 -6.80
CA ARG A 8 -19.40 0.43 -6.39
C ARG A 8 -18.54 0.87 -7.58
N ARG A 9 -18.41 2.17 -7.81
CA ARG A 9 -17.63 2.75 -8.91
C ARG A 9 -16.26 3.19 -8.44
N VAL A 10 -15.23 2.64 -9.06
CA VAL A 10 -13.83 2.76 -8.64
C VAL A 10 -13.04 3.53 -9.69
N VAL A 11 -12.32 4.57 -9.24
CA VAL A 11 -11.21 5.16 -10.01
C VAL A 11 -9.91 4.55 -9.51
N LEU A 12 -9.12 4.00 -10.44
CA LEU A 12 -7.84 3.35 -10.13
C LEU A 12 -6.66 4.20 -10.61
N LEU A 13 -5.95 4.79 -9.66
CA LEU A 13 -4.76 5.58 -9.92
C LEU A 13 -3.50 4.71 -9.85
N GLY A 14 -2.71 4.64 -10.92
CA GLY A 14 -1.56 3.74 -11.00
C GLY A 14 -1.92 2.34 -11.53
N SER A 15 -2.86 2.26 -12.48
CA SER A 15 -3.44 1.01 -12.98
C SER A 15 -2.41 0.06 -13.63
N THR A 16 -1.32 0.60 -14.16
CA THR A 16 -0.29 -0.17 -14.86
C THR A 16 0.77 -0.75 -13.93
N GLY A 17 0.77 -0.40 -12.64
CA GLY A 17 1.62 -0.98 -11.60
C GLY A 17 1.11 -2.32 -11.07
N SER A 18 1.85 -2.94 -10.13
CA SER A 18 1.52 -4.25 -9.56
C SER A 18 0.15 -4.27 -8.85
N ILE A 19 -0.13 -3.30 -7.97
CA ILE A 19 -1.42 -3.16 -7.31
C ILE A 19 -2.54 -2.87 -8.32
N GLY A 20 -2.27 -2.02 -9.32
CA GLY A 20 -3.22 -1.72 -10.38
C GLY A 20 -3.62 -2.98 -11.16
N THR A 21 -2.65 -3.80 -11.58
CA THR A 21 -2.95 -5.06 -12.28
C THR A 21 -3.66 -6.08 -11.39
N SER A 22 -3.31 -6.14 -10.11
CA SER A 22 -4.00 -7.01 -9.14
C SER A 22 -5.45 -6.55 -8.93
N THR A 23 -5.69 -5.24 -8.90
CA THR A 23 -7.03 -4.65 -8.82
C THR A 23 -7.89 -5.04 -10.02
N LEU A 24 -7.34 -4.97 -11.23
CA LEU A 24 -8.06 -5.39 -12.44
C LEU A 24 -8.35 -6.89 -12.46
N LYS A 25 -7.48 -7.73 -11.89
CA LYS A 25 -7.77 -9.15 -11.68
C LYS A 25 -8.96 -9.35 -10.74
N VAL A 26 -9.00 -8.66 -9.60
CA VAL A 26 -10.14 -8.72 -8.67
C VAL A 26 -11.43 -8.19 -9.34
N ALA A 27 -11.35 -7.11 -10.11
CA ALA A 27 -12.50 -6.53 -10.81
C ALA A 27 -13.13 -7.53 -11.81
N ARG A 28 -12.30 -8.29 -12.53
CA ARG A 28 -12.76 -9.35 -13.44
C ARG A 28 -13.49 -10.48 -12.73
N GLU A 29 -13.08 -10.80 -11.50
CA GLU A 29 -13.69 -11.87 -10.71
C GLU A 29 -14.98 -11.42 -10.00
N LEU A 30 -15.19 -10.11 -9.83
CA LEU A 30 -16.31 -9.52 -9.08
C LEU A 30 -17.08 -8.42 -9.87
N PRO A 31 -17.54 -8.71 -11.11
CA PRO A 31 -18.17 -7.71 -11.97
C PRO A 31 -19.53 -7.23 -11.47
N ASP A 32 -20.16 -7.94 -10.53
CA ASP A 32 -21.44 -7.54 -9.93
C ASP A 32 -21.26 -6.67 -8.68
N GLU A 33 -20.05 -6.60 -8.12
CA GLU A 33 -19.78 -5.91 -6.86
C GLU A 33 -19.21 -4.51 -7.06
N PHE A 34 -18.30 -4.34 -8.03
CA PHE A 34 -17.73 -3.04 -8.36
C PHE A 34 -17.29 -2.96 -9.83
N GLU A 35 -17.20 -1.74 -10.37
CA GLU A 35 -16.67 -1.45 -11.70
C GLU A 35 -15.54 -0.44 -11.62
N ILE A 36 -14.59 -0.60 -12.53
CA ILE A 36 -13.62 0.44 -12.80
C ILE A 36 -14.27 1.43 -13.77
N ILE A 37 -14.28 2.70 -13.42
CA ILE A 37 -14.82 3.78 -14.27
C ILE A 37 -13.74 4.75 -14.74
N GLY A 38 -12.58 4.73 -14.08
CA GLY A 38 -11.44 5.57 -14.40
C GLY A 38 -10.11 4.86 -14.18
N LEU A 39 -9.18 5.03 -15.11
CA LEU A 39 -7.82 4.49 -15.03
C LEU A 39 -6.79 5.61 -15.15
N ALA A 40 -5.72 5.56 -14.37
CA ALA A 40 -4.59 6.46 -14.55
C ALA A 40 -3.25 5.73 -14.58
N ALA A 41 -2.34 6.18 -15.45
CA ALA A 41 -0.96 5.69 -15.50
C ALA A 41 0.05 6.84 -15.64
N SER A 42 1.32 6.56 -15.35
CA SER A 42 2.39 7.53 -15.56
C SER A 42 2.69 7.73 -17.05
N SER A 43 3.20 6.69 -17.71
CA SER A 43 3.66 6.73 -19.11
C SER A 43 3.48 5.42 -19.89
N SER A 44 2.97 4.35 -19.27
CA SER A 44 2.82 3.03 -19.92
C SER A 44 1.59 2.96 -20.82
N VAL A 45 1.66 3.63 -21.98
CA VAL A 45 0.55 3.86 -22.90
C VAL A 45 -0.10 2.56 -23.41
N GLU A 46 0.69 1.60 -23.88
CA GLU A 46 0.16 0.37 -24.48
C GLU A 46 -0.58 -0.48 -23.45
N LYS A 47 -0.01 -0.57 -22.24
CA LYS A 47 -0.63 -1.28 -21.12
C LYS A 47 -1.91 -0.59 -20.68
N LEU A 48 -1.92 0.74 -20.59
CA LEU A 48 -3.11 1.51 -20.27
C LEU A 48 -4.20 1.30 -21.33
N ALA A 49 -3.87 1.38 -22.63
CA ALA A 49 -4.82 1.16 -23.71
C ALA A 49 -5.38 -0.28 -23.75
N ALA A 50 -4.58 -1.28 -23.37
CA ALA A 50 -5.08 -2.64 -23.19
C ALA A 50 -6.09 -2.73 -22.03
N GLN A 51 -5.80 -2.10 -20.89
CA GLN A 51 -6.70 -2.06 -19.73
C GLN A 51 -8.00 -1.33 -20.04
N VAL A 52 -7.96 -0.26 -20.84
CA VAL A 52 -9.17 0.46 -21.28
C VAL A 52 -10.08 -0.44 -22.08
N ARG A 53 -9.53 -1.21 -23.02
CA ARG A 53 -10.31 -2.18 -23.81
C ARG A 53 -10.87 -3.33 -22.97
N GLU A 54 -10.14 -3.76 -21.94
CA GLU A 54 -10.59 -4.81 -21.02
C GLU A 54 -11.75 -4.37 -20.14
N THR A 55 -11.76 -3.09 -19.72
CA THR A 55 -12.69 -2.56 -18.72
C THR A 55 -13.82 -1.70 -19.29
N ASP A 56 -13.72 -1.31 -20.57
CA ASP A 56 -14.64 -0.39 -21.24
C ASP A 56 -14.78 0.99 -20.54
N VAL A 57 -13.70 1.43 -19.87
CA VAL A 57 -13.71 2.72 -19.15
C VAL A 57 -13.72 3.90 -20.11
N ARG A 58 -14.43 4.96 -19.71
CA ARG A 58 -14.55 6.20 -20.49
C ARG A 58 -13.65 7.33 -20.00
N HIS A 59 -13.04 7.18 -18.82
CA HIS A 59 -12.15 8.18 -18.23
C HIS A 59 -10.75 7.60 -18.06
N VAL A 60 -9.76 8.26 -18.67
CA VAL A 60 -8.37 7.79 -18.64
C VAL A 60 -7.43 8.94 -18.41
N ALA A 61 -6.51 8.83 -17.46
CA ALA A 61 -5.48 9.83 -17.21
C ALA A 61 -4.07 9.32 -17.55
N ILE A 62 -3.27 10.17 -18.19
CA ILE A 62 -1.85 9.94 -18.44
C ILE A 62 -1.05 11.10 -17.86
N TYR A 63 -0.11 10.79 -16.97
CA TYR A 63 0.67 11.82 -16.29
C TYR A 63 1.69 12.47 -17.22
N ASP A 64 2.38 11.67 -18.04
CA ASP A 64 3.34 12.19 -19.01
C ASP A 64 2.61 12.77 -20.23
N ALA A 65 2.55 14.10 -20.32
CA ALA A 65 1.88 14.80 -21.40
C ALA A 65 2.46 14.48 -22.79
N SER A 66 3.73 14.08 -22.88
CA SER A 66 4.33 13.69 -24.17
C SER A 66 3.68 12.44 -24.77
N GLN A 67 2.99 11.65 -23.94
CA GLN A 67 2.37 10.39 -24.32
C GLN A 67 0.90 10.54 -24.78
N GLU A 68 0.30 11.73 -24.65
CA GLU A 68 -1.12 11.95 -24.95
C GLU A 68 -1.47 11.56 -26.39
N ALA A 69 -0.71 12.03 -27.38
CA ALA A 69 -0.99 11.76 -28.79
C ALA A 69 -0.92 10.25 -29.12
N VAL A 70 0.06 9.56 -28.53
CA VAL A 70 0.21 8.11 -28.70
C VAL A 70 -0.98 7.38 -28.08
N LEU A 71 -1.32 7.71 -26.83
CA LEU A 71 -2.47 7.14 -26.14
C LEU A 71 -3.77 7.41 -26.90
N ARG A 72 -3.93 8.61 -27.45
CA ARG A 72 -5.13 8.97 -28.22
C ARG A 72 -5.31 8.08 -29.43
N SER A 73 -4.23 7.77 -30.15
CA SER A 73 -4.28 6.93 -31.36
C SER A 73 -4.64 5.47 -31.08
N LEU A 74 -4.49 5.00 -29.84
CA LEU A 74 -4.81 3.63 -29.42
C LEU A 74 -6.20 3.48 -28.80
N LEU A 75 -6.89 4.59 -28.55
CA LEU A 75 -8.15 4.61 -27.81
C LEU A 75 -9.31 5.08 -28.69
N PRO A 76 -10.54 4.60 -28.41
CA PRO A 76 -11.73 5.15 -29.06
C PRO A 76 -11.89 6.66 -28.80
N PRO A 77 -12.45 7.42 -29.77
CA PRO A 77 -12.57 8.87 -29.68
C PRO A 77 -13.42 9.35 -28.49
N GLU A 78 -14.39 8.53 -28.05
CA GLU A 78 -15.28 8.80 -26.93
C GLU A 78 -14.60 8.70 -25.55
N VAL A 79 -13.46 8.02 -25.44
CA VAL A 79 -12.72 7.93 -24.19
C VAL A 79 -12.08 9.28 -23.89
N ARG A 80 -12.46 9.93 -22.79
CA ARG A 80 -11.87 11.20 -22.37
C ARG A 80 -10.49 10.96 -21.78
N ILE A 81 -9.48 11.62 -22.36
CA ILE A 81 -8.10 11.62 -21.84
C ILE A 81 -7.89 12.86 -20.97
N TYR A 82 -7.43 12.65 -19.75
CA TYR A 82 -6.98 13.65 -18.80
C TYR A 82 -5.45 13.64 -18.77
N VAL A 83 -4.81 14.80 -18.75
CA VAL A 83 -3.35 14.90 -18.97
C VAL A 83 -2.66 15.60 -17.81
N GLY A 84 -1.50 15.07 -17.42
CA GLY A 84 -0.65 15.69 -16.42
C GLY A 84 -1.19 15.63 -15.00
N ALA A 85 -0.58 16.43 -14.14
CA ALA A 85 -0.99 16.55 -12.75
C ALA A 85 -2.45 17.02 -12.61
N ALA A 86 -2.87 18.02 -13.40
CA ALA A 86 -4.26 18.50 -13.40
C ALA A 86 -5.24 17.40 -13.78
N GLY A 87 -4.91 16.60 -14.80
CA GLY A 87 -5.72 15.46 -15.21
C GLY A 87 -5.87 14.39 -14.13
N LEU A 88 -4.83 14.13 -13.33
CA LEU A 88 -4.92 13.23 -12.18
C LEU A 88 -5.86 13.74 -11.08
N LEU A 89 -5.91 15.06 -10.86
CA LEU A 89 -6.86 15.65 -9.89
C LEU A 89 -8.30 15.54 -10.40
N GLU A 90 -8.52 15.87 -11.67
CA GLU A 90 -9.85 15.79 -12.29
C GLU A 90 -10.42 14.36 -12.27
N ILE A 91 -9.60 13.36 -12.62
CA ILE A 91 -10.07 11.96 -12.63
C ILE A 91 -10.32 11.43 -11.21
N ALA A 92 -9.52 11.85 -10.23
CA ALA A 92 -9.70 11.46 -8.82
C ALA A 92 -10.99 12.06 -8.22
N ALA A 93 -11.44 13.20 -8.73
CA ALA A 93 -12.64 13.90 -8.28
C ALA A 93 -13.89 13.59 -9.14
N LEU A 94 -13.89 12.54 -9.96
CA LEU A 94 -15.03 12.19 -10.81
C LEU A 94 -16.34 12.08 -10.01
N ALA A 95 -17.36 12.83 -10.43
CA ALA A 95 -18.63 12.91 -9.71
C ALA A 95 -19.29 11.54 -9.48
N GLU A 96 -19.19 10.66 -10.48
CA GLU A 96 -19.75 9.31 -10.48
C GLU A 96 -18.91 8.26 -9.71
N ALA A 97 -17.69 8.58 -9.27
CA ALA A 97 -16.89 7.68 -8.45
C ALA A 97 -17.46 7.56 -7.03
N ASP A 98 -17.39 6.38 -6.44
CA ASP A 98 -17.67 6.17 -5.01
C ASP A 98 -16.36 6.11 -4.21
N ILE A 99 -15.33 5.49 -4.80
CA ILE A 99 -14.05 5.24 -4.16
C ILE A 99 -12.89 5.45 -5.15
N VAL A 100 -11.77 5.95 -4.65
CA VAL A 100 -10.52 6.05 -5.40
C VAL A 100 -9.48 5.11 -4.81
N LEU A 101 -8.92 4.22 -5.62
CA LEU A 101 -7.79 3.38 -5.23
C LEU A 101 -6.48 4.06 -5.66
N VAL A 102 -5.70 4.50 -4.68
CA VAL A 102 -4.41 5.17 -4.89
C VAL A 102 -3.27 4.17 -4.84
N ALA A 103 -2.84 3.73 -6.03
CA ALA A 103 -1.71 2.84 -6.25
C ALA A 103 -0.54 3.55 -6.97
N ILE A 104 -0.49 4.88 -6.92
CA ILE A 104 0.65 5.67 -7.38
C ILE A 104 1.78 5.58 -6.35
N VAL A 105 2.98 5.21 -6.77
CA VAL A 105 4.17 5.12 -5.90
C VAL A 105 4.71 6.52 -5.57
N GLY A 106 5.05 6.73 -4.31
CA GLY A 106 5.71 7.96 -3.86
C GLY A 106 4.78 9.18 -3.76
N THR A 107 5.37 10.36 -3.82
CA THR A 107 4.70 11.62 -3.45
C THR A 107 3.62 12.09 -4.43
N ALA A 108 3.67 11.62 -5.67
CA ALA A 108 2.75 12.04 -6.73
C ALA A 108 1.28 11.66 -6.45
N GLY A 109 1.03 10.68 -5.57
CA GLY A 109 -0.32 10.29 -5.17
C GLY A 109 -0.99 11.22 -4.14
N LEU A 110 -0.25 12.11 -3.48
CA LEU A 110 -0.78 12.96 -2.41
C LEU A 110 -1.88 13.91 -2.88
N GLN A 111 -1.62 14.70 -3.93
CA GLN A 111 -2.57 15.70 -4.42
C GLN A 111 -3.85 15.04 -4.97
N PRO A 112 -3.78 13.96 -5.77
CA PRO A 112 -4.97 13.22 -6.18
C PRO A 112 -5.75 12.61 -5.01
N ALA A 113 -5.07 12.11 -3.97
CA ALA A 113 -5.72 11.59 -2.77
C ALA A 113 -6.53 12.69 -2.04
N LEU A 114 -5.95 13.88 -1.88
CA LEU A 114 -6.67 15.03 -1.30
C LEU A 114 -7.86 15.46 -2.15
N ALA A 115 -7.70 15.53 -3.48
CA ALA A 115 -8.80 15.87 -4.38
C ALA A 115 -9.96 14.86 -4.30
N ALA A 116 -9.66 13.56 -4.17
CA ALA A 116 -10.67 12.53 -3.95
C ALA A 116 -11.40 12.73 -2.61
N ILE A 117 -10.66 12.97 -1.52
CA ILE A 117 -11.22 13.22 -0.19
C ILE A 117 -12.13 14.46 -0.20
N GLU A 118 -11.69 15.57 -0.79
CA GLU A 118 -12.45 16.81 -0.89
C GLU A 118 -13.72 16.66 -1.74
N ALA A 119 -13.67 15.77 -2.74
CA ALA A 119 -14.83 15.40 -3.55
C ALA A 119 -15.77 14.38 -2.87
N GLY A 120 -15.51 14.03 -1.61
CA GLY A 120 -16.34 13.12 -0.81
C GLY A 120 -16.21 11.65 -1.20
N LYS A 121 -15.08 11.24 -1.78
CA LYS A 121 -14.82 9.86 -2.21
C LYS A 121 -14.10 9.10 -1.11
N ASP A 122 -14.51 7.86 -0.88
CA ASP A 122 -13.72 6.96 -0.04
C ASP A 122 -12.35 6.73 -0.71
N LEU A 123 -11.34 6.43 0.11
CA LEU A 123 -9.98 6.27 -0.36
C LEU A 123 -9.45 4.88 0.00
N ALA A 124 -9.23 4.04 -1.02
CA ALA A 124 -8.47 2.80 -0.87
C ALA A 124 -6.97 3.12 -1.07
N ILE A 125 -6.18 3.06 0.00
CA ILE A 125 -4.79 3.52 -0.02
C ILE A 125 -3.84 2.32 -0.09
N ALA A 126 -3.06 2.23 -1.18
CA ALA A 126 -1.97 1.27 -1.31
C ALA A 126 -0.58 1.94 -1.23
N SER A 127 -0.53 3.27 -1.25
CA SER A 127 0.70 4.06 -1.25
C SER A 127 1.01 4.59 0.14
N LYS A 128 1.85 3.84 0.87
CA LYS A 128 2.25 4.16 2.24
C LYS A 128 2.97 5.49 2.37
N GLU A 129 3.75 5.89 1.36
CA GLU A 129 4.54 7.11 1.38
C GLU A 129 3.66 8.35 1.60
N ILE A 130 2.43 8.37 1.09
CA ILE A 130 1.46 9.46 1.29
C ILE A 130 1.17 9.64 2.78
N LEU A 131 0.88 8.56 3.50
CA LEU A 131 0.55 8.60 4.93
C LEU A 131 1.79 8.84 5.79
N VAL A 132 2.96 8.38 5.36
CA VAL A 132 4.22 8.69 6.05
C VAL A 132 4.51 10.20 6.02
N MET A 133 4.41 10.82 4.84
CA MET A 133 4.79 12.24 4.69
C MET A 133 3.70 13.22 5.11
N ALA A 134 2.44 12.87 4.88
CA ALA A 134 1.30 13.78 4.99
C ALA A 134 0.13 13.15 5.76
N GLY A 135 0.40 12.17 6.63
CA GLY A 135 -0.62 11.44 7.38
C GLY A 135 -1.53 12.34 8.21
N GLU A 136 -0.99 13.38 8.85
CA GLU A 136 -1.80 14.38 9.57
C GLU A 136 -2.80 15.08 8.65
N ILE A 137 -2.34 15.53 7.48
CA ILE A 137 -3.15 16.26 6.49
C ILE A 137 -4.24 15.33 5.93
N ILE A 138 -3.88 14.10 5.57
CA ILE A 138 -4.81 13.11 5.02
C ILE A 138 -5.84 12.68 6.06
N ALA A 139 -5.43 12.38 7.30
CA ALA A 139 -6.35 11.99 8.37
C ALA A 139 -7.30 13.15 8.74
N ALA A 140 -6.79 14.38 8.83
CA ALA A 140 -7.60 15.56 9.11
C ALA A 140 -8.61 15.83 7.97
N ALA A 141 -8.18 15.71 6.71
CA ALA A 141 -9.06 15.86 5.56
C ALA A 141 -10.14 14.76 5.55
N ALA A 142 -9.76 13.50 5.77
CA ALA A 142 -10.70 12.39 5.80
C ALA A 142 -11.78 12.57 6.87
N SER A 143 -11.38 12.99 8.07
CA SER A 143 -12.29 13.34 9.16
C SER A 143 -13.21 14.51 8.79
N LYS A 144 -12.64 15.60 8.24
CA LYS A 144 -13.40 16.80 7.83
C LYS A 144 -14.49 16.51 6.80
N TYR A 145 -14.20 15.68 5.80
CA TYR A 145 -15.13 15.36 4.71
C TYR A 145 -15.94 14.08 4.96
N GLY A 146 -15.70 13.38 6.08
CA GLY A 146 -16.45 12.18 6.47
C GLY A 146 -16.19 10.96 5.59
N VAL A 147 -15.07 10.93 4.86
CA VAL A 147 -14.71 9.83 3.96
C VAL A 147 -13.93 8.73 4.69
N LYS A 148 -14.01 7.51 4.18
CA LYS A 148 -13.29 6.36 4.74
C LYS A 148 -11.91 6.21 4.14
N LEU A 149 -10.92 5.94 4.99
CA LEU A 149 -9.60 5.48 4.58
C LEU A 149 -9.56 3.96 4.72
N LEU A 150 -9.49 3.26 3.59
CA LEU A 150 -9.49 1.80 3.52
C LEU A 150 -8.08 1.32 3.15
N PRO A 151 -7.35 0.69 4.07
CA PRO A 151 -5.99 0.23 3.78
C PRO A 151 -5.99 -0.91 2.77
N VAL A 152 -5.08 -0.82 1.79
CA VAL A 152 -4.79 -1.88 0.82
C VAL A 152 -3.45 -2.56 1.13
N ASP A 153 -2.54 -1.90 1.83
CA ASP A 153 -1.34 -2.55 2.35
C ASP A 153 -1.72 -3.73 3.27
N SER A 154 -1.05 -4.87 3.11
CA SER A 154 -1.50 -6.17 3.64
C SER A 154 -1.64 -6.15 5.16
N GLU A 155 -0.67 -5.58 5.84
CA GLU A 155 -0.57 -5.49 7.29
C GLU A 155 -1.68 -4.62 7.87
N HIS A 156 -1.87 -3.43 7.29
CA HIS A 156 -2.91 -2.52 7.75
C HIS A 156 -4.30 -3.03 7.39
N ASN A 157 -4.46 -3.67 6.24
CA ASN A 157 -5.72 -4.33 5.90
C ASN A 157 -6.03 -5.48 6.87
N ALA A 158 -5.02 -6.24 7.30
CA ALA A 158 -5.16 -7.27 8.33
C ALA A 158 -5.58 -6.69 9.67
N ILE A 159 -4.96 -5.59 10.12
CA ILE A 159 -5.37 -4.86 11.33
C ILE A 159 -6.80 -4.35 11.18
N PHE A 160 -7.13 -3.71 10.05
CA PHE A 160 -8.45 -3.18 9.78
C PHE A 160 -9.52 -4.28 9.84
N GLN A 161 -9.25 -5.46 9.29
CA GLN A 161 -10.12 -6.64 9.39
C GLN A 161 -10.32 -7.14 10.83
N CYS A 162 -9.31 -7.03 11.70
CA CYS A 162 -9.42 -7.40 13.12
C CYS A 162 -10.22 -6.38 13.94
N LEU A 163 -10.30 -5.14 13.46
CA LEU A 163 -10.98 -4.02 14.12
C LEU A 163 -12.38 -3.75 13.57
N ASP A 164 -12.74 -4.31 12.40
CA ASP A 164 -14.00 -4.04 11.72
C ASP A 164 -15.23 -4.35 12.59
N GLY A 165 -16.21 -3.44 12.58
CA GLY A 165 -17.44 -3.56 13.38
C GLY A 165 -17.31 -3.25 14.87
N ARG A 166 -16.13 -2.87 15.39
CA ARG A 166 -15.95 -2.48 16.80
C ARG A 166 -16.38 -1.03 17.05
N ARG A 167 -17.03 -0.78 18.19
CA ARG A 167 -17.59 0.54 18.56
C ARG A 167 -16.56 1.44 19.24
N ASP A 168 -15.87 0.94 20.27
CA ASP A 168 -14.85 1.69 21.04
C ASP A 168 -13.44 1.19 20.72
N ARG A 169 -13.13 1.16 19.42
CA ARG A 169 -11.86 0.66 18.89
C ARG A 169 -10.64 1.22 19.63
N ASP A 170 -10.59 2.53 19.85
CA ASP A 170 -9.41 3.20 20.39
C ASP A 170 -9.21 2.91 21.89
N ALA A 171 -10.27 2.56 22.62
CA ALA A 171 -10.18 2.17 24.04
C ALA A 171 -9.91 0.67 24.24
N GLU A 172 -10.21 -0.15 23.23
CA GLU A 172 -10.06 -1.60 23.28
C GLU A 172 -8.65 -2.07 22.84
N ILE A 173 -7.92 -1.29 22.04
CA ILE A 173 -6.59 -1.67 21.55
C ILE A 173 -5.53 -1.47 22.64
N SER A 174 -4.78 -2.54 22.93
CA SER A 174 -3.52 -2.47 23.70
C SER A 174 -2.34 -2.15 22.77
N ARG A 175 -2.26 -2.89 21.65
CA ARG A 175 -1.11 -2.84 20.75
C ARG A 175 -1.46 -3.34 19.34
N LEU A 176 -0.90 -2.69 18.33
CA LEU A 176 -0.85 -3.21 16.96
C LEU A 176 0.46 -3.96 16.75
N ILE A 177 0.38 -5.15 16.16
CA ILE A 177 1.56 -5.98 15.89
C ILE A 177 1.68 -6.20 14.39
N LEU A 178 2.62 -5.47 13.78
CA LEU A 178 2.94 -5.57 12.37
C LEU A 178 3.88 -6.75 12.13
N THR A 179 3.48 -7.69 11.29
CA THR A 179 4.37 -8.79 10.89
C THR A 179 5.26 -8.38 9.74
N ALA A 180 6.53 -8.77 9.73
CA ALA A 180 7.47 -8.55 8.62
C ALA A 180 8.00 -9.88 8.07
N SER A 181 8.28 -9.98 6.76
CA SER A 181 8.95 -11.17 6.20
C SER A 181 10.39 -11.35 6.71
N GLY A 182 11.01 -10.28 7.20
CA GLY A 182 12.44 -10.22 7.54
C GLY A 182 13.36 -9.93 6.35
N GLY A 183 12.83 -9.97 5.12
CA GLY A 183 13.59 -9.74 3.89
C GLY A 183 14.61 -10.84 3.55
N PRO A 184 15.33 -10.71 2.42
CA PRO A 184 16.30 -11.71 1.94
C PRO A 184 17.50 -11.95 2.87
N PHE A 185 17.83 -10.97 3.73
CA PHE A 185 19.05 -11.00 4.56
C PHE A 185 18.79 -11.36 6.03
N ARG A 186 17.55 -11.75 6.35
CA ARG A 186 17.08 -12.13 7.69
C ARG A 186 18.03 -13.07 8.44
N THR A 187 18.60 -14.05 7.75
CA THR A 187 19.49 -15.09 8.34
C THR A 187 20.97 -14.88 8.01
N TRP A 188 21.33 -13.79 7.35
CA TRP A 188 22.71 -13.54 6.91
C TRP A 188 23.56 -12.94 8.03
N SER A 189 24.83 -13.30 8.08
CA SER A 189 25.80 -12.69 8.99
C SER A 189 26.20 -11.28 8.53
N ASN A 190 26.75 -10.49 9.46
CA ASN A 190 27.15 -9.11 9.16
C ASN A 190 28.27 -9.04 8.10
N ARG A 191 29.09 -10.09 8.01
CA ARG A 191 30.12 -10.23 6.95
C ARG A 191 29.51 -10.44 5.57
N GLU A 192 28.38 -11.14 5.49
CA GLU A 192 27.65 -11.37 4.24
C GLU A 192 26.86 -10.11 3.84
N ILE A 193 26.18 -9.48 4.80
CA ILE A 193 25.45 -8.22 4.60
C ILE A 193 26.36 -7.12 4.02
N ALA A 194 27.61 -7.04 4.48
CA ALA A 194 28.58 -6.06 3.99
C ALA A 194 28.92 -6.20 2.49
N LYS A 195 28.63 -7.34 1.88
CA LYS A 195 28.95 -7.68 0.48
C LYS A 195 27.72 -7.80 -0.41
N VAL A 196 26.55 -7.41 0.10
CA VAL A 196 25.28 -7.49 -0.63
C VAL A 196 25.35 -6.74 -1.96
N THR A 197 24.91 -7.41 -3.02
CA THR A 197 24.72 -6.83 -4.35
C THR A 197 23.27 -6.42 -4.57
N LEU A 198 23.04 -5.58 -5.58
CA LEU A 198 21.69 -5.21 -6.00
C LEU A 198 20.84 -6.43 -6.37
N ASP A 199 21.40 -7.36 -7.14
CA ASP A 199 20.70 -8.58 -7.58
C ASP A 199 20.28 -9.48 -6.40
N GLN A 200 21.06 -9.48 -5.32
CA GLN A 200 20.69 -10.19 -4.10
C GLN A 200 19.57 -9.45 -3.35
N ALA A 201 19.64 -8.12 -3.27
CA ALA A 201 18.62 -7.31 -2.61
C ALA A 201 17.25 -7.39 -3.32
N LEU A 202 17.24 -7.60 -4.65
CA LEU A 202 16.02 -7.71 -5.45
C LEU A 202 15.33 -9.09 -5.39
N LYS A 203 15.88 -10.06 -4.64
CA LYS A 203 15.31 -11.42 -4.51
C LYS A 203 14.52 -11.58 -3.22
N HIS A 204 13.31 -11.03 -3.17
CA HIS A 204 12.44 -11.17 -1.99
C HIS A 204 11.97 -12.64 -1.82
N PRO A 205 11.93 -13.19 -0.58
CA PRO A 205 11.62 -14.60 -0.36
C PRO A 205 10.14 -14.99 -0.58
N THR A 206 9.20 -14.05 -0.39
CA THR A 206 7.76 -14.37 -0.36
C THR A 206 6.87 -13.53 -1.29
N TRP A 207 7.38 -12.43 -1.86
CA TRP A 207 6.57 -11.45 -2.56
C TRP A 207 7.24 -11.05 -3.87
N GLU A 208 6.47 -10.92 -4.94
CA GLU A 208 6.92 -10.30 -6.19
C GLU A 208 6.53 -8.83 -6.19
N MET A 209 7.51 -7.94 -6.07
CA MET A 209 7.26 -6.51 -5.87
C MET A 209 8.20 -5.63 -6.69
N GLY A 210 7.87 -4.33 -6.74
CA GLY A 210 8.72 -3.34 -7.40
C GLY A 210 10.09 -3.17 -6.71
N PRO A 211 11.12 -2.70 -7.42
CA PRO A 211 12.49 -2.68 -6.91
C PRO A 211 12.69 -1.86 -5.63
N LYS A 212 11.97 -0.74 -5.47
CA LYS A 212 12.08 0.12 -4.28
C LYS A 212 11.62 -0.59 -3.02
N ILE A 213 10.38 -1.11 -3.01
CA ILE A 213 9.83 -1.83 -1.87
C ILE A 213 10.59 -3.13 -1.56
N THR A 214 11.13 -3.80 -2.59
CA THR A 214 11.96 -4.98 -2.40
C THR A 214 13.26 -4.65 -1.64
N ILE A 215 13.94 -3.56 -1.99
CA ILE A 215 15.15 -3.08 -1.28
C ILE A 215 14.81 -2.59 0.14
N ASP A 216 13.69 -1.86 0.29
CA ASP A 216 13.22 -1.41 1.60
C ASP A 216 12.91 -2.60 2.53
N SER A 217 12.31 -3.67 1.99
CA SER A 217 12.03 -4.90 2.74
C SER A 217 13.31 -5.61 3.19
N ALA A 218 14.37 -5.55 2.37
CA ALA A 218 15.68 -6.11 2.72
C ALA A 218 16.39 -5.40 3.88
N THR A 219 15.89 -4.23 4.31
CA THR A 219 16.43 -3.48 5.45
C THR A 219 15.40 -3.16 6.53
N LEU A 220 14.24 -3.83 6.48
CA LEU A 220 13.08 -3.53 7.33
C LEU A 220 12.58 -2.08 7.26
N PHE A 221 13.07 -1.29 6.30
CA PHE A 221 12.66 0.10 6.12
C PHE A 221 11.22 0.19 5.63
N ASN A 222 10.81 -0.77 4.81
CA ASN A 222 9.41 -0.92 4.43
C ASN A 222 8.52 -1.01 5.68
N LYS A 223 8.92 -1.85 6.64
CA LYS A 223 8.19 -2.03 7.90
C LYS A 223 8.22 -0.78 8.78
N GLY A 224 9.33 -0.05 8.79
CA GLY A 224 9.42 1.26 9.47
C GLY A 224 8.42 2.29 8.91
N LEU A 225 8.28 2.38 7.59
CA LEU A 225 7.28 3.24 6.95
C LEU A 225 5.85 2.81 7.35
N GLU A 226 5.59 1.51 7.35
CA GLU A 226 4.29 0.95 7.72
C GLU A 226 3.93 1.20 9.20
N MET A 227 4.91 1.32 10.10
CA MET A 227 4.65 1.74 11.49
C MET A 227 4.06 3.16 11.55
N ILE A 228 4.66 4.10 10.80
CA ILE A 228 4.17 5.49 10.73
C ILE A 228 2.80 5.54 10.06
N GLU A 229 2.59 4.73 9.02
CA GLU A 229 1.30 4.60 8.35
C GLU A 229 0.20 4.08 9.30
N ALA A 230 0.49 3.05 10.10
CA ALA A 230 -0.45 2.46 11.05
C ALA A 230 -0.90 3.47 12.11
N ARG A 231 0.01 4.34 12.58
CA ARG A 231 -0.34 5.46 13.47
C ARG A 231 -1.47 6.31 12.89
N TRP A 232 -1.37 6.68 11.61
CA TRP A 232 -2.35 7.56 10.98
C TRP A 232 -3.66 6.86 10.62
N LEU A 233 -3.60 5.62 10.13
CA LEU A 233 -4.80 4.86 9.77
C LEU A 233 -5.66 4.50 10.98
N PHE A 234 -5.02 4.21 12.12
CA PHE A 234 -5.72 3.69 13.30
C PHE A 234 -5.76 4.67 14.47
N GLY A 235 -5.17 5.87 14.32
CA GLY A 235 -5.19 6.89 15.36
C GLY A 235 -4.44 6.48 16.63
N ILE A 236 -3.41 5.64 16.50
CA ILE A 236 -2.69 5.06 17.64
C ILE A 236 -1.26 5.60 17.76
N GLY A 237 -0.77 5.78 18.99
CA GLY A 237 0.59 6.23 19.25
C GLY A 237 1.65 5.21 18.80
N MET A 238 2.84 5.69 18.42
CA MET A 238 3.94 4.83 17.94
C MET A 238 4.43 3.84 19.00
N GLU A 239 4.27 4.15 20.28
CA GLU A 239 4.58 3.30 21.43
C GLU A 239 3.71 2.04 21.50
N HIS A 240 2.54 2.05 20.85
CA HIS A 240 1.60 0.93 20.77
C HIS A 240 1.73 0.15 19.46
N ILE A 241 2.80 0.37 18.68
CA ILE A 241 3.03 -0.30 17.40
C ILE A 241 4.33 -1.09 17.52
N ASP A 242 4.20 -2.41 17.44
CA ASP A 242 5.32 -3.35 17.47
C ASP A 242 5.48 -4.11 16.16
N VAL A 243 6.69 -4.63 15.98
CA VAL A 243 7.07 -5.41 14.80
C VAL A 243 7.56 -6.78 15.24
N VAL A 244 7.04 -7.82 14.59
CA VAL A 244 7.54 -9.19 14.72
C VAL A 244 7.90 -9.73 13.34
N VAL A 245 8.97 -10.48 13.22
CA VAL A 245 9.31 -11.14 11.95
C VAL A 245 8.56 -12.46 11.87
N HIS A 246 7.75 -12.60 10.82
CA HIS A 246 6.99 -13.79 10.45
C HIS A 246 7.35 -14.18 9.00
N PRO A 247 8.36 -15.05 8.79
CA PRO A 247 8.95 -15.27 7.47
C PRO A 247 8.01 -15.96 6.48
N GLN A 248 6.98 -16.67 6.97
CA GLN A 248 6.00 -17.33 6.11
C GLN A 248 5.02 -16.34 5.46
N SER A 249 4.87 -15.12 6.00
CA SER A 249 3.95 -14.09 5.46
C SER A 249 2.50 -14.59 5.30
N ILE A 250 2.01 -15.40 6.25
CA ILE A 250 0.64 -15.94 6.29
C ILE A 250 -0.25 -15.19 7.28
N ILE A 251 0.27 -14.94 8.48
CA ILE A 251 -0.31 -13.95 9.39
C ILE A 251 0.17 -12.59 8.91
N HIS A 252 -0.76 -11.77 8.43
CA HIS A 252 -0.43 -10.49 7.80
C HIS A 252 -0.33 -9.34 8.79
N SER A 253 -1.01 -9.41 9.94
CA SER A 253 -0.77 -8.60 11.14
C SER A 253 -1.76 -9.02 12.25
N MET A 254 -1.57 -8.46 13.44
CA MET A 254 -2.38 -8.77 14.61
C MET A 254 -2.74 -7.52 15.41
N VAL A 255 -3.80 -7.64 16.20
CA VAL A 255 -4.24 -6.65 17.19
C VAL A 255 -4.31 -7.32 18.54
N GLU A 256 -3.61 -6.77 19.51
CA GLU A 256 -3.73 -7.12 20.92
C GLU A 256 -4.71 -6.16 21.60
N PHE A 257 -5.65 -6.71 22.36
CA PHE A 257 -6.67 -5.99 23.09
C PHE A 257 -6.33 -5.83 24.57
N THR A 258 -6.99 -4.91 25.26
CA THR A 258 -6.75 -4.59 26.68
C THR A 258 -7.04 -5.74 27.66
N ASP A 259 -7.75 -6.78 27.21
CA ASP A 259 -7.98 -8.03 27.96
C ASP A 259 -6.86 -9.08 27.75
N GLY A 260 -5.85 -8.76 26.94
CA GLY A 260 -4.74 -9.64 26.59
C GLY A 260 -5.02 -10.61 25.44
N SER A 261 -6.23 -10.59 24.85
CA SER A 261 -6.53 -11.37 23.65
C SER A 261 -5.84 -10.79 22.41
N VAL A 262 -5.47 -11.66 21.47
CA VAL A 262 -4.88 -11.27 20.18
C VAL A 262 -5.73 -11.81 19.05
N LEU A 263 -6.15 -10.93 18.15
CA LEU A 263 -6.77 -11.32 16.88
C LEU A 263 -5.77 -11.14 15.74
N ALA A 264 -5.75 -12.12 14.84
CA ALA A 264 -4.86 -12.16 13.69
C ALA A 264 -5.67 -12.35 12.41
N GLN A 265 -5.30 -11.66 11.34
CA GLN A 265 -5.80 -11.97 10.01
C GLN A 265 -4.79 -12.86 9.28
N MET A 266 -5.31 -13.93 8.68
CA MET A 266 -4.52 -14.93 7.95
C MET A 266 -5.05 -15.11 6.54
N SER A 267 -4.16 -15.09 5.56
CA SER A 267 -4.46 -15.47 4.18
C SER A 267 -3.19 -15.88 3.44
N ARG A 268 -3.36 -16.41 2.23
CA ARG A 268 -2.22 -16.58 1.32
C ARG A 268 -1.58 -15.22 1.05
N THR A 269 -0.30 -15.25 0.70
CA THR A 269 0.50 -14.09 0.30
C THR A 269 0.08 -13.62 -1.10
N ASP A 270 -1.01 -12.87 -1.19
CA ASP A 270 -1.58 -12.36 -2.45
C ASP A 270 -2.32 -11.04 -2.19
N MET A 271 -1.90 -9.95 -2.85
CA MET A 271 -2.50 -8.61 -2.69
C MET A 271 -3.96 -8.54 -3.15
N CYS A 272 -4.45 -9.54 -3.89
CA CYS A 272 -5.86 -9.59 -4.25
C CYS A 272 -6.77 -9.72 -3.01
N PHE A 273 -6.29 -10.31 -1.89
CA PHE A 273 -7.04 -10.36 -0.63
C PHE A 273 -7.34 -8.95 -0.05
N PRO A 274 -6.33 -8.12 0.27
CA PRO A 274 -6.59 -6.82 0.84
C PRO A 274 -7.26 -5.87 -0.15
N ILE A 275 -6.94 -5.94 -1.45
CA ILE A 275 -7.62 -5.15 -2.49
C ILE A 275 -9.12 -5.49 -2.53
N GLN A 276 -9.47 -6.78 -2.58
CA GLN A 276 -10.87 -7.19 -2.59
C GLN A 276 -11.59 -6.70 -1.35
N TYR A 277 -11.01 -6.86 -0.17
CA TYR A 277 -11.66 -6.42 1.06
C TYR A 277 -11.86 -4.90 1.10
N ALA A 278 -10.85 -4.10 0.72
CA ALA A 278 -11.00 -2.64 0.64
C ALA A 278 -12.13 -2.22 -0.31
N LEU A 279 -12.24 -2.86 -1.49
CA LEU A 279 -13.25 -2.48 -2.48
C LEU A 279 -14.66 -3.01 -2.16
N THR A 280 -14.78 -4.07 -1.35
CA THR A 280 -16.07 -4.71 -1.04
C THR A 280 -16.56 -4.45 0.39
N TRP A 281 -15.73 -3.86 1.24
CA TRP A 281 -16.07 -3.48 2.61
C TRP A 281 -17.37 -2.64 2.64
N PRO A 282 -18.30 -2.90 3.58
CA PRO A 282 -18.17 -3.79 4.75
C PRO A 282 -18.54 -5.26 4.51
N ARG A 283 -18.76 -5.67 3.25
CA ARG A 283 -19.14 -7.04 2.93
C ARG A 283 -17.90 -7.90 2.65
N ARG A 284 -18.04 -9.20 2.91
CA ARG A 284 -17.14 -10.23 2.38
C ARG A 284 -17.85 -10.92 1.24
N VAL A 285 -17.22 -10.95 0.08
CA VAL A 285 -17.77 -11.55 -1.13
C VAL A 285 -16.95 -12.74 -1.55
N ARG A 286 -17.58 -13.73 -2.16
CA ARG A 286 -16.90 -14.89 -2.73
C ARG A 286 -16.27 -14.48 -4.08
N GLY A 287 -14.95 -14.51 -4.16
CA GLY A 287 -14.18 -14.32 -5.40
C GLY A 287 -13.39 -15.58 -5.78
N GLY A 288 -12.40 -15.46 -6.68
CA GLY A 288 -11.51 -16.54 -7.12
C GLY A 288 -10.32 -16.82 -6.19
N LEU A 289 -10.23 -16.10 -5.06
CA LEU A 289 -9.17 -16.24 -4.08
C LEU A 289 -9.16 -17.64 -3.44
N GLN A 290 -7.98 -18.24 -3.40
CA GLN A 290 -7.79 -19.59 -2.88
C GLN A 290 -7.70 -19.58 -1.35
N PRO A 291 -8.45 -20.44 -0.64
CA PRO A 291 -8.35 -20.55 0.82
C PRO A 291 -6.98 -21.07 1.24
N LEU A 292 -6.65 -20.85 2.52
CA LEU A 292 -5.48 -21.47 3.14
C LEU A 292 -5.69 -22.98 3.32
N ASP A 293 -4.63 -23.74 3.05
CA ASP A 293 -4.55 -25.15 3.38
C ASP A 293 -3.63 -25.30 4.60
N PHE A 294 -4.24 -25.37 5.80
CA PHE A 294 -3.50 -25.45 7.06
C PHE A 294 -2.58 -26.67 7.16
N PRO A 295 -3.01 -27.90 6.79
CA PRO A 295 -2.11 -29.04 6.70
C PRO A 295 -0.85 -28.80 5.84
N MET A 296 -0.96 -28.05 4.74
CA MET A 296 0.18 -27.74 3.87
C MET A 296 1.14 -26.67 4.45
N LEU A 297 0.69 -25.79 5.35
CA LEU A 297 1.53 -24.73 5.92
C LEU A 297 2.66 -25.27 6.81
N ALA A 298 2.45 -26.44 7.43
CA ALA A 298 3.35 -27.13 8.37
C ALA A 298 3.72 -26.35 9.65
N LYS A 299 4.26 -25.12 9.56
CA LYS A 299 4.67 -24.29 10.70
C LYS A 299 4.52 -22.79 10.44
N LEU A 300 4.24 -22.04 11.51
CA LEU A 300 4.29 -20.59 11.55
C LEU A 300 5.32 -20.18 12.60
N GLU A 301 6.30 -19.36 12.21
CA GLU A 301 7.41 -18.95 13.07
C GLU A 301 7.33 -17.45 13.34
N PHE A 302 7.80 -17.06 14.52
CA PHE A 302 7.91 -15.66 14.95
C PHE A 302 9.28 -15.44 15.58
N GLU A 303 9.93 -14.34 15.20
CA GLU A 303 11.23 -13.95 15.75
C GLU A 303 11.29 -12.43 15.97
N ALA A 304 12.15 -12.00 16.88
CA ALA A 304 12.41 -10.59 17.08
C ALA A 304 13.13 -9.99 15.86
N PRO A 305 12.80 -8.74 15.44
CA PRO A 305 13.54 -8.07 14.39
C PRO A 305 14.99 -7.80 14.80
N ARG A 306 15.92 -7.90 13.84
CA ARG A 306 17.36 -7.64 14.05
C ARG A 306 17.67 -6.14 13.96
N THR A 307 17.23 -5.35 14.94
CA THR A 307 17.35 -3.88 14.93
C THR A 307 18.80 -3.39 14.94
N ASP A 308 19.73 -4.14 15.53
CA ASP A 308 21.16 -3.82 15.52
C ASP A 308 21.75 -3.85 14.10
N ASP A 309 21.27 -4.76 13.25
CA ASP A 309 21.72 -4.89 11.85
C ASP A 309 20.88 -4.02 10.90
N PHE A 310 19.61 -3.79 11.25
CA PHE A 310 18.63 -3.06 10.45
C PHE A 310 17.93 -1.98 11.30
N PRO A 311 18.54 -0.78 11.46
CA PRO A 311 18.08 0.25 12.39
C PRO A 311 16.83 1.01 11.94
N ALA A 312 16.21 0.58 10.83
CA ALA A 312 15.10 1.29 10.20
C ALA A 312 13.86 1.40 11.09
N LEU A 313 13.60 0.40 11.94
CA LEU A 313 12.48 0.43 12.88
C LEU A 313 12.67 1.51 13.95
N ASP A 314 13.89 1.65 14.48
CA ASP A 314 14.22 2.68 15.48
C ASP A 314 14.20 4.09 14.86
N LEU A 315 14.66 4.22 13.62
CA LEU A 315 14.55 5.45 12.84
C LEU A 315 13.08 5.86 12.65
N ALA A 316 12.22 4.91 12.26
CA ALA A 316 10.80 5.15 12.09
C ALA A 316 10.10 5.51 13.41
N ARG A 317 10.46 4.83 14.52
CA ARG A 317 9.93 5.14 15.85
C ARG A 317 10.30 6.57 16.26
N ARG A 318 11.57 6.98 16.08
CA ARG A 318 12.02 8.36 16.33
C ARG A 318 11.27 9.38 15.48
N ALA A 319 11.19 9.15 14.17
CA ALA A 319 10.51 10.04 13.24
C ALA A 319 9.01 10.16 13.57
N GLY A 320 8.34 9.03 13.80
CA GLY A 320 6.92 8.98 14.12
C GLY A 320 6.58 9.62 15.46
N HIS A 321 7.44 9.53 16.48
CA HIS A 321 7.24 10.25 17.75
C HIS A 321 7.45 11.76 17.62
N ALA A 322 8.52 12.17 16.93
CA ALA A 322 8.79 13.58 16.70
C ALA A 322 7.69 14.25 15.87
N GLY A 323 7.13 13.53 14.90
CA GLY A 323 6.10 14.05 14.01
C GLY A 323 6.61 15.22 13.16
N GLY A 324 5.70 16.13 12.79
CA GLY A 324 6.01 17.27 11.93
C GLY A 324 6.60 16.81 10.59
N THR A 325 7.72 17.40 10.20
CA THR A 325 8.36 17.11 8.90
C THR A 325 9.32 15.93 8.93
N LEU A 326 9.67 15.39 10.11
CA LEU A 326 10.71 14.37 10.22
C LEU A 326 10.35 13.05 9.50
N PRO A 327 9.11 12.52 9.56
CA PRO A 327 8.69 11.39 8.73
C PRO A 327 8.87 11.62 7.22
N ALA A 328 8.62 12.84 6.74
CA ALA A 328 8.81 13.18 5.33
C ALA A 328 10.29 13.22 4.94
N VAL A 329 11.16 13.75 5.81
CA VAL A 329 12.61 13.70 5.64
C VAL A 329 13.11 12.27 5.62
N LEU A 330 12.62 11.41 6.52
CA LEU A 330 12.96 9.99 6.57
C LEU A 330 12.60 9.28 5.25
N ASN A 331 11.39 9.50 4.73
CA ASN A 331 10.98 8.93 3.44
C ASN A 331 11.86 9.44 2.28
N ALA A 332 12.07 10.76 2.19
CA ALA A 332 12.86 11.36 1.11
C ALA A 332 14.33 10.89 1.13
N ALA A 333 14.95 10.84 2.31
CA ALA A 333 16.30 10.33 2.47
C ALA A 333 16.41 8.87 2.01
N ASN A 334 15.40 8.04 2.32
CA ASN A 334 15.35 6.66 1.87
C ASN A 334 15.19 6.54 0.34
N GLU A 335 14.31 7.33 -0.28
CA GLU A 335 14.16 7.33 -1.74
C GLU A 335 15.49 7.64 -2.45
N VAL A 336 16.22 8.64 -1.97
CA VAL A 336 17.55 8.99 -2.49
C VAL A 336 18.55 7.86 -2.25
N ALA A 337 18.57 7.26 -1.06
CA ALA A 337 19.50 6.19 -0.70
C ALA A 337 19.24 4.91 -1.53
N VAL A 338 17.98 4.53 -1.73
CA VAL A 338 17.59 3.41 -2.60
C VAL A 338 17.99 3.70 -4.05
N ALA A 339 17.73 4.91 -4.56
CA ALA A 339 18.11 5.28 -5.92
C ALA A 339 19.64 5.20 -6.11
N ALA A 340 20.42 5.69 -5.14
CA ALA A 340 21.88 5.62 -5.17
C ALA A 340 22.40 4.17 -5.14
N PHE A 341 21.83 3.31 -4.31
CA PHE A 341 22.19 1.89 -4.25
C PHE A 341 21.88 1.16 -5.56
N ARG A 342 20.71 1.44 -6.16
CA ARG A 342 20.28 0.84 -7.44
C ARG A 342 21.19 1.15 -8.61
N VAL A 343 21.88 2.29 -8.61
CA VAL A 343 22.82 2.67 -9.68
C VAL A 343 24.28 2.41 -9.28
N GLY A 344 24.52 1.69 -8.18
CA GLY A 344 25.87 1.33 -7.72
C GLY A 344 26.70 2.50 -7.20
N LYS A 345 26.08 3.64 -6.87
CA LYS A 345 26.78 4.82 -6.31
C LYS A 345 27.18 4.63 -4.84
N VAL A 346 26.50 3.75 -4.12
CA VAL A 346 26.79 3.41 -2.73
C VAL A 346 26.75 1.90 -2.52
N THR A 347 27.53 1.40 -1.57
CA THR A 347 27.47 0.01 -1.12
C THR A 347 26.26 -0.21 -0.20
N PHE A 348 25.90 -1.46 0.09
CA PHE A 348 24.79 -1.75 1.02
C PHE A 348 25.01 -1.17 2.44
N PRO A 349 26.22 -1.24 3.03
CA PRO A 349 26.51 -0.51 4.27
C PRO A 349 26.40 1.02 4.13
N GLY A 350 26.87 1.59 3.01
CA GLY A 350 26.71 3.02 2.74
C GLY A 350 25.24 3.44 2.66
N TYR A 351 24.41 2.62 2.02
CA TYR A 351 22.96 2.76 1.95
C TYR A 351 22.29 2.71 3.33
N LEU A 352 22.73 1.82 4.24
CA LEU A 352 22.27 1.79 5.63
C LEU A 352 22.67 3.08 6.37
N ALA A 353 23.92 3.53 6.21
CA ALA A 353 24.44 4.72 6.90
C ALA A 353 23.78 6.03 6.48
N MET A 354 23.46 6.20 5.19
CA MET A 354 22.79 7.40 4.66
C MET A 354 21.43 7.71 5.33
N ARG A 355 20.81 6.72 5.97
CA ARG A 355 19.50 6.84 6.61
C ARG A 355 19.59 7.03 8.13
N GLY A 356 20.78 6.88 8.71
CA GLY A 356 21.02 6.86 10.16
C GLY A 356 21.28 8.21 10.83
N HIS A 357 21.47 9.28 10.04
CA HIS A 357 21.83 10.63 10.51
C HIS A 357 20.66 11.61 10.42
#